data_AF-A0A2T6KES2-F1
#
_entry.id   AF-A0A2T6KES2-F1
#
_cell.length_a   1.000
_cell.length_b   1.000
_cell.length_c   1.000
_cell.angle_alpha   90.00
_cell.angle_beta   90.00
_cell.angle_gamma   90.00
#
_symmetry.space_group_name_H-M   'P 1'
#
loop_
_entity.id
_entity.type
_entity.pdbx_description
1 polymer ?
#
loop_
_entity_poly.entity_id
_entity_poly.type
_entity_poly.pdbx_seq_one_letter_code
_entity_poly.pdbx_strand_id
1 'polypeptide(L)'
;MALSLHSIAVLRCFAGPYNGGSDRMGLLVLCRRPAARLPPDEFWSEIAFSYLAVQVVLSYFISGQVKIVNPDWRIGRALQDVFSLSAYPVSEQLRALADRPMVPWAMSWLVMLFEVLFPLSLLSQQALCAALVLAAAFYLANACLFGLNRFVWF
;
A
#
# COMPACT_ATOMS: atom_id res chain seq x y z
N MET A 1 -11.05 -3.85 -20.23
CA MET A 1 -11.24 -5.31 -20.33
C MET A 1 -9.92 -6.05 -20.47
N ALA A 2 -9.07 -5.76 -21.47
CA ALA A 2 -7.75 -6.40 -21.59
C ALA A 2 -6.85 -6.25 -20.35
N LEU A 3 -6.76 -5.04 -19.77
CA LEU A 3 -6.00 -4.79 -18.53
C LEU A 3 -6.55 -5.56 -17.33
N SER A 4 -7.88 -5.70 -17.20
CA SER A 4 -8.52 -6.45 -16.11
C SER A 4 -8.22 -7.94 -16.21
N LEU A 5 -8.24 -8.51 -17.42
CA LEU A 5 -7.87 -9.90 -17.67
C LEU A 5 -6.39 -10.15 -17.38
N HIS A 6 -5.53 -9.21 -17.76
CA HIS A 6 -4.12 -9.25 -17.42
C HIS A 6 -3.91 -9.22 -15.89
N SER A 7 -4.57 -8.32 -15.17
CA SER A 7 -4.49 -8.26 -13.70
C SER A 7 -4.99 -9.53 -13.03
N ILE A 8 -6.04 -10.20 -13.55
CA ILE A 8 -6.50 -11.50 -13.04
C ILE A 8 -5.43 -12.58 -13.27
N ALA A 9 -4.78 -12.60 -14.44
CA ALA A 9 -3.70 -13.54 -14.74
C ALA A 9 -2.49 -13.33 -13.81
N VAL A 10 -2.10 -12.07 -13.58
CA VAL A 10 -1.03 -11.68 -12.63
C VAL A 10 -1.40 -12.11 -11.20
N LEU A 11 -2.63 -11.83 -10.75
CA LEU A 11 -3.11 -12.24 -9.42
C LEU A 11 -3.04 -13.76 -9.21
N ARG A 12 -3.36 -14.55 -10.25
CA ARG A 12 -3.27 -16.02 -10.20
C ARG A 12 -1.83 -16.50 -10.19
N CYS A 13 -0.95 -15.86 -10.96
CA CYS A 13 0.46 -16.22 -11.05
C CYS A 13 1.22 -15.89 -9.75
N PHE A 14 0.87 -14.77 -9.10
CA PHE A 14 1.51 -14.30 -7.86
C PHE A 14 0.64 -14.49 -6.61
N ALA A 15 -0.21 -15.51 -6.56
CA ALA A 15 -1.11 -15.81 -5.44
C ALA A 15 -0.41 -16.36 -4.16
N GLY A 16 0.81 -15.91 -3.87
CA GLY A 16 1.56 -16.30 -2.67
C GLY A 16 1.04 -15.58 -1.41
N PRO A 17 1.38 -16.08 -0.20
CA PRO A 17 0.90 -15.54 1.07
C PRO A 17 1.28 -14.07 1.33
N TYR A 18 2.30 -13.55 0.64
CA TYR A 18 2.79 -12.17 0.76
C TYR A 18 2.33 -11.22 -0.35
N ASN A 19 1.51 -11.70 -1.29
CA ASN A 19 1.11 -10.95 -2.49
C ASN A 19 -0.40 -10.84 -2.61
N GLY A 20 -0.89 -9.68 -3.06
CA GLY A 20 -2.25 -9.56 -3.60
C GLY A 20 -3.11 -8.41 -3.06
N GLY A 21 -2.74 -7.74 -1.96
CA GLY A 21 -3.52 -6.58 -1.48
C GLY A 21 -3.59 -5.45 -2.51
N SER A 22 -2.41 -4.97 -2.95
CA SER A 22 -2.29 -3.92 -3.98
C SER A 22 -2.86 -4.36 -5.34
N ASP A 23 -2.63 -5.60 -5.76
CA ASP A 23 -3.13 -6.10 -7.06
C ASP A 23 -4.66 -6.25 -7.08
N ARG A 24 -5.26 -6.67 -5.94
CA ARG A 24 -6.73 -6.74 -5.80
C ARG A 24 -7.34 -5.34 -5.84
N MET A 25 -6.69 -4.34 -5.23
CA MET A 25 -7.11 -2.93 -5.34
C MET A 25 -6.98 -2.40 -6.77
N GLY A 26 -5.87 -2.71 -7.45
CA GLY A 26 -5.69 -2.39 -8.86
C GLY A 26 -6.79 -3.00 -9.74
N LEU A 27 -7.16 -4.26 -9.49
CA LEU A 27 -8.27 -4.91 -10.17
C LEU A 27 -9.62 -4.21 -9.89
N LEU A 28 -9.91 -3.83 -8.64
CA LEU A 28 -11.13 -3.08 -8.29
C LEU A 28 -11.22 -1.74 -9.05
N VAL A 29 -10.11 -1.00 -9.13
CA VAL A 29 -10.03 0.25 -9.91
C VAL A 29 -10.23 -0.02 -11.41
N LEU A 30 -9.63 -1.08 -11.95
CA LEU A 30 -9.76 -1.44 -13.36
C LEU A 30 -11.16 -1.96 -13.71
N CYS A 31 -11.85 -2.62 -12.79
CA CYS A 31 -13.23 -3.09 -12.93
C CYS A 31 -14.24 -1.93 -12.99
N ARG A 32 -13.88 -0.74 -12.49
CA ARG A 32 -14.67 0.47 -12.69
C ARG A 32 -14.71 0.92 -14.16
N ARG A 33 -13.61 0.79 -14.89
CA ARG A 33 -13.50 1.30 -16.29
C ARG A 33 -14.55 0.74 -17.27
N PRO A 34 -14.91 -0.56 -17.26
CA PRO A 34 -16.00 -1.06 -18.11
C PRO A 34 -17.40 -0.56 -17.69
N ALA A 35 -17.61 -0.14 -16.44
CA ALA A 35 -18.89 0.42 -15.98
C ALA A 35 -19.15 1.86 -16.48
N ALA A 36 -18.11 2.60 -16.86
CA ALA A 36 -18.21 3.96 -17.42
C ALA A 36 -18.74 4.02 -18.87
N ARG A 37 -19.02 2.87 -19.50
CA ARG A 37 -19.67 2.79 -20.84
C ARG A 37 -21.19 2.69 -20.76
N LEU A 38 -21.75 2.49 -19.56
CA LEU A 38 -23.16 2.65 -19.29
C LEU A 38 -23.43 4.15 -19.08
N PRO A 39 -24.63 4.67 -19.39
CA PRO A 39 -24.95 6.08 -19.16
C PRO A 39 -24.57 6.47 -17.73
N PRO A 40 -23.91 7.63 -17.53
CA PRO A 40 -23.41 8.05 -16.23
C PRO A 40 -24.60 8.39 -15.34
N ASP A 41 -25.07 7.39 -14.60
CA ASP A 41 -25.96 7.62 -13.49
C ASP A 41 -25.06 7.99 -12.29
N GLU A 42 -25.21 9.25 -11.87
CA GLU A 42 -24.43 9.90 -10.82
C GLU A 42 -24.43 9.05 -9.53
N PHE A 43 -25.55 8.39 -9.26
CA PHE A 43 -25.76 7.49 -8.12
C PHE A 43 -24.79 6.29 -8.14
N TRP A 44 -24.67 5.58 -9.27
CA TRP A 44 -23.78 4.40 -9.36
C TRP A 44 -22.30 4.80 -9.31
N SER A 45 -21.95 5.99 -9.80
CA SER A 45 -20.59 6.53 -9.69
C SER A 45 -20.22 6.83 -8.24
N GLU A 46 -21.13 7.46 -7.48
CA GLU A 46 -20.93 7.79 -6.07
C GLU A 46 -20.80 6.54 -5.21
N ILE A 47 -21.65 5.52 -5.44
CA ILE A 47 -21.54 4.22 -4.75
C ILE A 47 -20.20 3.54 -5.05
N ALA A 48 -19.78 3.51 -6.32
CA ALA A 48 -18.52 2.88 -6.70
C ALA A 48 -17.30 3.58 -6.07
N PHE A 49 -17.31 4.92 -6.02
CA PHE A 49 -16.28 5.69 -5.32
C PHE A 49 -16.29 5.43 -3.81
N SER A 50 -17.46 5.43 -3.20
CA SER A 50 -17.63 5.19 -1.76
C SER A 50 -17.14 3.79 -1.38
N TYR A 51 -17.47 2.78 -2.18
CA TYR A 51 -16.98 1.42 -2.01
C TYR A 51 -15.45 1.36 -2.09
N LEU A 52 -14.85 1.99 -3.10
CA LEU A 52 -13.40 2.04 -3.24
C LEU A 52 -12.73 2.74 -2.04
N ALA A 53 -13.30 3.85 -1.57
CA ALA A 53 -12.78 4.58 -0.42
C ALA A 53 -12.78 3.70 0.84
N VAL A 54 -13.89 3.00 1.12
CA VAL A 54 -13.98 2.06 2.25
C VAL A 54 -12.97 0.92 2.10
N GLN A 55 -12.83 0.34 0.91
CA GLN A 55 -11.88 -0.74 0.65
C GLN A 55 -10.42 -0.30 0.91
N VAL A 56 -10.03 0.89 0.44
CA VAL A 56 -8.70 1.45 0.67
C VAL A 56 -8.48 1.70 2.17
N VAL A 57 -9.41 2.37 2.84
CA VAL A 57 -9.31 2.69 4.27
C VAL A 57 -9.18 1.43 5.12
N LEU A 58 -10.03 0.43 4.89
CA LEU A 58 -9.96 -0.85 5.61
C LEU A 58 -8.66 -1.59 5.35
N SER A 59 -8.12 -1.52 4.13
CA SER A 59 -6.88 -2.20 3.81
C SER A 59 -5.68 -1.62 4.55
N TYR A 60 -5.58 -0.29 4.62
CA TYR A 60 -4.56 0.38 5.44
C TYR A 60 -4.77 0.05 6.93
N PHE A 61 -5.99 0.24 7.45
CA PHE A 61 -6.27 0.06 8.86
C PHE A 61 -6.00 -1.37 9.36
N ILE A 62 -6.51 -2.38 8.64
CA ILE A 62 -6.29 -3.79 9.00
C ILE A 62 -4.81 -4.15 8.88
N SER A 63 -4.10 -3.67 7.85
CA SER A 63 -2.66 -3.90 7.72
C SER A 63 -1.90 -3.34 8.92
N GLY A 64 -2.23 -2.11 9.35
CA GLY A 64 -1.61 -1.47 10.50
C GLY A 64 -1.89 -2.21 11.80
N GLN A 65 -3.11 -2.65 12.02
CA GLN A 65 -3.49 -3.45 13.19
C GLN A 65 -2.69 -4.76 13.27
N VAL A 66 -2.60 -5.49 12.15
CA VAL A 66 -1.82 -6.74 12.09
C VAL A 66 -0.33 -6.48 12.38
N LYS A 67 0.23 -5.38 11.87
CA LYS A 67 1.61 -4.99 12.17
C LYS A 67 1.81 -4.65 13.65
N ILE A 68 0.90 -3.90 14.27
CA ILE A 68 0.99 -3.55 15.71
C ILE A 68 0.93 -4.80 16.59
N VAL A 69 0.05 -5.75 16.28
CA VAL A 69 -0.07 -7.01 17.04
C VAL A 69 1.23 -7.82 16.93
N ASN A 70 1.87 -7.83 15.76
CA ASN A 70 3.12 -8.55 15.54
C ASN A 70 4.30 -7.89 16.30
N PRO A 71 4.96 -8.59 17.24
CA PRO A 71 6.07 -8.05 18.00
C PRO A 71 7.27 -7.62 17.14
N ASP A 72 7.53 -8.30 16.01
CA ASP A 72 8.68 -8.03 15.14
C ASP A 72 8.59 -6.64 14.49
N TRP A 73 7.38 -6.17 14.20
CA TRP A 73 7.15 -4.82 13.71
C TRP A 73 7.37 -3.77 14.82
N ARG A 74 6.89 -4.05 16.03
CA ARG A 74 7.03 -3.13 17.19
C ARG A 74 8.48 -2.89 17.61
N ILE A 75 9.35 -3.90 17.44
CA ILE A 75 10.78 -3.78 17.73
C ILE A 75 11.61 -3.38 16.49
N GLY A 76 11.00 -3.18 15.33
CA GLY A 76 11.69 -2.81 14.09
C GLY A 76 12.35 -3.96 13.33
N ARG A 77 12.34 -5.18 13.87
CA ARG A 77 12.96 -6.37 13.26
C ARG A 77 12.40 -6.68 11.88
N ALA A 78 11.08 -6.61 11.71
CA ALA A 78 10.45 -6.89 10.42
C ALA A 78 10.96 -5.98 9.30
N LEU A 79 11.20 -4.70 9.61
CA LEU A 79 11.72 -3.74 8.64
C LEU A 79 13.22 -3.93 8.41
N GLN A 80 13.98 -4.27 9.46
CA GLN A 80 15.39 -4.64 9.34
C GLN A 80 15.59 -5.86 8.42
N ASP A 81 14.72 -6.86 8.51
CA ASP A 81 14.72 -8.01 7.61
C ASP A 81 14.44 -7.58 6.16
N VAL A 82 13.50 -6.67 5.93
CA VAL A 82 13.24 -6.10 4.59
C VAL A 82 14.48 -5.40 4.03
N PHE A 83 15.17 -4.58 4.83
CA PHE A 83 16.42 -3.95 4.41
C PHE A 83 17.52 -4.97 4.10
N SER A 84 17.58 -6.07 4.87
CA SER A 84 18.62 -7.09 4.74
C SER A 84 18.41 -8.03 3.55
N LEU A 85 17.15 -8.32 3.21
CA LEU A 85 16.74 -9.22 2.12
C LEU A 85 16.54 -8.50 0.79
N SER A 86 16.53 -7.16 0.77
CA SER A 86 16.41 -6.39 -0.46
C SER A 86 17.69 -6.48 -1.29
N ALA A 87 17.59 -7.04 -2.50
CA ALA A 87 18.71 -7.23 -3.43
C ALA A 87 19.00 -6.00 -4.31
N TYR A 88 18.46 -4.82 -3.97
CA TYR A 88 18.58 -3.62 -4.80
C TYR A 88 19.87 -2.86 -4.47
N PRO A 89 20.61 -2.32 -5.46
CA PRO A 89 21.89 -1.64 -5.20
C PRO A 89 21.78 -0.44 -4.23
N VAL A 90 20.64 0.26 -4.27
CA VAL A 90 20.35 1.37 -3.35
C VAL A 90 20.11 0.86 -1.93
N SER A 91 19.45 -0.29 -1.75
CA SER A 91 19.30 -0.91 -0.43
C SER A 91 20.62 -1.38 0.17
N GLU A 92 21.63 -1.74 -0.65
CA GLU A 92 22.96 -2.09 -0.14
C GLU A 92 23.65 -0.89 0.53
N GLN A 93 23.54 0.30 -0.05
CA GLN A 93 24.08 1.54 0.53
C GLN A 93 23.34 1.96 1.82
N LEU A 94 22.05 1.63 1.91
CA LEU A 94 21.20 1.92 3.07
C LEU A 94 21.24 0.85 4.15
N ARG A 95 21.95 -0.26 3.91
CA ARG A 95 22.06 -1.37 4.85
C ARG A 95 22.75 -0.96 6.16
N ALA A 96 23.69 -0.02 6.09
CA ALA A 96 24.30 0.61 7.27
C ALA A 96 23.29 1.42 8.12
N LEU A 97 22.17 1.88 7.53
CA LEU A 97 21.07 2.50 8.28
C LEU A 97 20.25 1.45 9.02
N ALA A 98 20.13 0.24 8.48
CA ALA A 98 19.44 -0.90 9.11
C ALA A 98 20.21 -1.45 10.34
N ASP A 99 21.53 -1.25 10.39
CA ASP A 99 22.36 -1.60 11.55
C ASP A 99 22.16 -0.64 12.75
N ARG A 100 21.54 0.53 12.53
CA ARG A 100 21.23 1.48 13.60
C ARG A 100 19.86 1.13 14.19
N PRO A 101 19.76 0.53 15.39
CA PRO A 101 18.51 -0.06 15.89
C PRO A 101 17.36 0.95 16.02
N MET A 102 17.65 2.24 16.20
CA MET A 102 16.63 3.28 16.28
C MET A 102 15.96 3.59 14.95
N VAL A 103 16.64 3.39 13.82
CA VAL A 103 16.12 3.70 12.48
C VAL A 103 14.98 2.77 12.07
N PRO A 104 15.16 1.43 12.00
CA PRO A 104 14.08 0.54 11.62
C PRO A 104 12.96 0.53 12.65
N TRP A 105 13.26 0.76 13.93
CA TRP A 105 12.25 0.96 14.96
C TRP A 105 11.35 2.19 14.66
N ALA A 106 11.96 3.36 14.45
CA ALA A 106 11.21 4.59 14.19
C ALA A 106 10.40 4.49 12.89
N MET A 107 11.00 3.95 11.83
CA MET A 107 10.33 3.75 10.55
C MET A 107 9.15 2.77 10.65
N SER A 108 9.30 1.65 11.39
CA SER A 108 8.20 0.73 11.63
C SER A 108 7.04 1.40 12.35
N TRP A 109 7.30 2.19 13.39
CA TRP A 109 6.25 2.93 14.09
C TRP A 109 5.59 3.99 13.22
N LEU A 110 6.35 4.69 12.37
CA LEU A 110 5.80 5.66 11.42
C LEU A 110 4.82 4.98 10.45
N VAL A 111 5.19 3.82 9.89
CA VAL A 111 4.32 3.04 8.99
C VAL A 111 3.07 2.54 9.74
N MET A 112 3.23 1.94 10.91
CA MET A 112 2.09 1.43 11.70
C MET A 112 1.11 2.54 12.09
N LEU A 113 1.62 3.67 12.57
CA LEU A 113 0.79 4.83 12.93
C LEU A 113 0.09 5.39 11.71
N PHE A 114 0.79 5.56 10.59
CA PHE A 114 0.18 6.02 9.34
C PHE A 114 -0.96 5.10 8.90
N GLU A 115 -0.75 3.78 8.90
CA GLU A 115 -1.75 2.79 8.50
C GLU A 115 -2.99 2.78 9.40
N VAL A 116 -2.80 2.86 10.72
CA VAL A 116 -3.91 2.87 11.69
C VAL A 116 -4.64 4.21 11.73
N LEU A 117 -3.94 5.32 11.49
CA LEU A 117 -4.55 6.66 11.44
C LEU A 117 -5.15 6.97 10.06
N PHE A 118 -4.92 6.13 9.05
CA PHE A 118 -5.46 6.33 7.70
C PHE A 118 -6.98 6.55 7.64
N PRO A 119 -7.85 5.93 8.47
CA PRO A 119 -9.28 6.25 8.50
C PRO A 119 -9.59 7.72 8.81
N LEU A 120 -8.71 8.42 9.53
CA LEU A 120 -8.86 9.85 9.82
C LEU A 120 -8.74 10.72 8.56
N SER A 121 -8.22 10.17 7.45
CA SER A 121 -8.20 10.84 6.15
C SER A 121 -9.60 11.22 5.67
N LEU A 122 -10.64 10.52 6.09
CA LEU A 122 -12.03 10.80 5.70
C LEU A 122 -12.67 11.95 6.48
N LEU A 123 -12.01 12.48 7.52
CA LEU A 123 -12.58 13.56 8.35
C LEU A 123 -12.59 14.92 7.68
N SER A 124 -11.63 15.17 6.79
CA SER A 124 -11.54 16.44 6.05
C SER A 124 -10.77 16.28 4.75
N GLN A 125 -11.03 17.15 3.79
CA GLN A 125 -10.30 17.17 2.52
C GLN A 125 -8.80 17.40 2.75
N GLN A 126 -8.42 18.23 3.73
CA GLN A 126 -7.02 18.46 4.08
C GLN A 126 -6.35 17.19 4.61
N ALA A 127 -7.03 16.44 5.48
CA ALA A 127 -6.53 15.17 6.00
C ALA A 127 -6.38 14.12 4.89
N LEU A 128 -7.34 14.08 3.96
CA LEU A 128 -7.26 13.21 2.78
C LEU A 128 -6.05 13.55 1.90
N CYS A 129 -5.88 14.82 1.54
CA CYS A 129 -4.74 15.26 0.74
C CYS A 129 -3.42 14.93 1.43
N ALA A 130 -3.29 15.20 2.73
CA ALA A 130 -2.10 14.87 3.50
C ALA A 130 -1.82 13.36 3.52
N ALA A 131 -2.84 12.53 3.77
CA ALA A 131 -2.70 11.08 3.78
C ALA A 131 -2.30 10.53 2.41
N LEU A 132 -2.84 11.07 1.31
CA LEU A 132 -2.48 10.67 -0.05
C LEU A 132 -1.05 11.07 -0.42
N VAL A 133 -0.60 12.26 -0.02
CA VAL A 133 0.80 12.69 -0.23
C VAL A 133 1.75 11.79 0.55
N LEU A 134 1.43 11.46 1.81
CA LEU A 134 2.22 10.53 2.61
C LEU A 134 2.23 9.12 2.02
N ALA A 135 1.09 8.62 1.54
CA ALA A 135 1.00 7.33 0.85
C ALA A 135 1.88 7.31 -0.41
N ALA A 136 1.80 8.37 -1.24
CA ALA A 136 2.61 8.50 -2.45
C ALA A 136 4.11 8.55 -2.13
N ALA A 137 4.50 9.33 -1.11
CA ALA A 137 5.89 9.40 -0.66
C ALA A 137 6.39 8.05 -0.13
N PHE A 138 5.55 7.32 0.62
CA PHE A 138 5.87 5.99 1.11
C PHE A 138 6.08 4.99 -0.03
N TYR A 139 5.20 4.97 -1.03
CA TYR A 139 5.37 4.08 -2.19
C TYR A 139 6.57 4.46 -3.05
N LEU A 140 6.85 5.75 -3.22
CA LEU A 140 8.03 6.22 -3.92
C LEU A 140 9.31 5.81 -3.17
N ALA A 141 9.34 5.96 -1.85
CA ALA A 141 10.45 5.47 -1.03
C ALA A 141 10.63 3.96 -1.19
N ASN A 142 9.55 3.18 -1.19
CA ASN A 142 9.67 1.73 -1.39
C ASN A 142 10.21 1.35 -2.77
N ALA A 143 9.82 2.09 -3.82
CA ALA A 143 10.36 1.88 -5.16
C ALA A 143 11.85 2.26 -5.26
N CYS A 144 12.22 3.43 -4.74
CA CYS A 144 13.59 3.93 -4.82
C CYS A 144 14.57 3.15 -3.92
N LEU A 145 14.16 2.80 -2.70
CA LEU A 145 15.05 2.20 -1.70
C LEU A 145 15.09 0.68 -1.81
N PHE A 146 13.96 0.02 -2.09
CA PHE A 146 13.86 -1.45 -2.10
C PHE A 146 13.66 -2.04 -3.49
N GLY A 147 13.57 -1.21 -4.55
CA GLY A 147 13.28 -1.69 -5.90
C GLY A 147 11.89 -2.28 -6.06
N LEU A 148 10.98 -2.04 -5.11
CA LEU A 148 9.60 -2.54 -5.11
C LEU A 148 8.72 -1.73 -6.07
N ASN A 149 9.13 -1.69 -7.34
CA ASN A 149 8.55 -0.87 -8.41
C ASN A 149 7.08 -1.19 -8.69
N ARG A 150 6.62 -2.40 -8.34
CA ARG A 150 5.22 -2.84 -8.44
C ARG A 150 4.23 -1.88 -7.73
N PHE A 151 4.66 -1.16 -6.70
CA PHE A 151 3.78 -0.24 -5.99
C PHE A 151 3.60 1.12 -6.69
N VAL A 152 4.46 1.44 -7.67
CA VAL A 152 4.43 2.71 -8.41
C VAL A 152 4.00 2.48 -9.86
N TRP A 153 4.48 1.39 -10.46
CA TRP A 153 4.24 1.02 -11.85
C TRP A 153 3.50 -0.32 -11.86
N PHE A 154 2.22 -0.30 -12.23
CA PHE A 154 1.41 -1.49 -12.50
C PHE A 154 1.66 -2.01 -13.93
#